data_AF-A0A1V6LQF4-F1
#
_entry.id   AF-A0A1V6LQF4-F1
#
_cell.length_a   1.000
_cell.length_b   1.000
_cell.length_c   1.000
_cell.angle_alpha   90.00
_cell.angle_beta   90.00
_cell.angle_gamma   90.00
#
_symmetry.space_group_name_H-M   'P 1'
#
loop_
_entity.id
_entity.type
_entity.pdbx_description
1 polymer ?
#
loop_
_entity_poly.entity_id
_entity_poly.type
_entity_poly.pdbx_seq_one_letter_code
_entity_poly.pdbx_strand_id
1 'polypeptide(L)'
;MKHLIKQIGVTALLISTIACKEQKKENEENVLPDPTVVENSVAIPDTWITNRVKKAKERLTASSAGTVIWNSMEAHGGLATWFENGPLGMRFNYQPLEKDKTQRDSYEIVDPWNNRVVHTSTTDKEATFGYTGEIAWIKADSTAFAYDTKFWALTPLYLMGHPFVEDGEGVNLELLPDATYKDKKTKVVKVTYDAGTGDAPDDYYILHFDADTYLLMATRYIVSYPEYFKNGGHNPEKFMEVGELVDVDGVLLPSLLKTHWTVDGMPGEYITKIEISDMEFVSELPEDFFEMPEGAKKL
;
A
#
# COMPACT_ATOMS: atom_id res chain seq x y z
N MET A 1 0.42 -31.31 -82.67
CA MET A 1 -1.04 -31.51 -82.65
C MET A 1 -1.64 -30.37 -81.84
N LYS A 2 -2.53 -29.53 -82.41
CA LYS A 2 -3.21 -28.36 -81.79
C LYS A 2 -2.28 -27.31 -81.11
N HIS A 3 -1.84 -26.28 -81.84
CA HIS A 3 -2.45 -24.94 -81.99
C HIS A 3 -2.39 -24.05 -80.72
N LEU A 4 -2.15 -22.73 -80.71
CA LEU A 4 -1.60 -21.66 -81.60
C LEU A 4 -2.02 -20.31 -80.95
N ILE A 5 -1.33 -19.18 -81.30
CA ILE A 5 -1.51 -17.74 -80.91
C ILE A 5 -0.63 -17.33 -79.71
N LYS A 6 0.41 -16.48 -79.79
CA LYS A 6 1.20 -15.90 -80.92
C LYS A 6 0.85 -14.52 -81.55
N GLN A 7 0.80 -13.43 -80.78
CA GLN A 7 1.07 -12.03 -81.23
C GLN A 7 1.83 -11.28 -80.12
N ILE A 8 3.03 -10.69 -80.28
CA ILE A 8 3.61 -9.71 -81.24
C ILE A 8 3.20 -8.26 -80.93
N GLY A 9 4.18 -7.42 -80.62
CA GLY A 9 4.03 -5.97 -80.43
C GLY A 9 5.35 -5.29 -80.01
N VAL A 10 6.19 -4.94 -80.98
CA VAL A 10 7.46 -4.20 -80.77
C VAL A 10 7.18 -2.70 -80.79
N THR A 11 7.69 -1.96 -79.79
CA THR A 11 8.07 -0.55 -79.98
C THR A 11 9.30 -0.22 -79.14
N ALA A 12 10.37 0.24 -79.79
CA ALA A 12 11.51 0.86 -79.11
C ALA A 12 11.33 2.38 -79.13
N LEU A 13 11.63 3.07 -78.03
CA LEU A 13 11.81 4.52 -78.06
C LEU A 13 13.03 4.97 -77.26
N LEU A 14 13.74 5.88 -77.91
CA LEU A 14 15.05 6.46 -77.66
C LEU A 14 15.15 7.36 -76.41
N ILE A 15 16.42 7.63 -76.04
CA ILE A 15 16.98 8.83 -75.38
C ILE A 15 17.35 8.76 -73.87
N SER A 16 18.67 8.87 -73.67
CA SER A 16 19.49 9.28 -72.51
C SER A 16 18.84 10.24 -71.50
N THR A 17 19.24 10.26 -70.21
CA THR A 17 20.49 10.93 -69.77
C THR A 17 20.91 10.71 -68.31
N ILE A 18 22.22 10.87 -68.08
CA ILE A 18 22.90 11.44 -66.89
C ILE A 18 22.95 10.61 -65.59
N ALA A 19 24.16 10.60 -65.03
CA ALA A 19 24.55 9.98 -63.76
C ALA A 19 24.13 10.81 -62.54
N CYS A 20 23.98 10.13 -61.38
CA CYS A 20 24.83 10.40 -60.23
C CYS A 20 24.84 9.22 -59.25
N LYS A 21 25.93 9.08 -58.47
CA LYS A 21 25.94 8.20 -57.30
C LYS A 21 25.06 8.82 -56.22
N GLU A 22 24.08 8.08 -55.72
CA GLU A 22 23.26 8.54 -54.60
C GLU A 22 23.78 8.00 -53.26
N GLN A 23 23.70 8.83 -52.24
CA GLN A 23 24.41 8.68 -50.98
C GLN A 23 23.54 7.95 -49.94
N LYS A 24 24.20 7.20 -49.04
CA LYS A 24 23.57 6.50 -47.91
C LYS A 24 22.69 7.48 -47.10
N LYS A 25 21.38 7.21 -47.01
CA LYS A 25 20.52 7.78 -45.95
C LYS A 25 20.55 6.84 -44.75
N GLU A 26 20.88 7.40 -43.60
CA GLU A 26 20.63 6.75 -42.30
C GLU A 26 19.15 6.90 -41.97
N ASN A 27 18.55 5.84 -41.44
CA ASN A 27 17.23 5.91 -40.83
C ASN A 27 17.40 6.53 -39.45
N GLU A 28 16.51 7.46 -39.11
CA GLU A 28 16.36 7.95 -37.74
C GLU A 28 15.87 6.78 -36.87
N GLU A 29 16.73 6.30 -35.97
CA GLU A 29 16.28 5.49 -34.84
C GLU A 29 15.51 6.40 -33.90
N ASN A 30 14.26 6.00 -33.58
CA ASN A 30 13.49 6.61 -32.52
C ASN A 30 14.17 6.27 -31.19
N VAL A 31 15.11 7.11 -30.77
CA VAL A 31 15.67 7.08 -29.43
C VAL A 31 14.53 7.44 -28.48
N LEU A 32 13.99 6.42 -27.81
CA LEU A 32 13.17 6.63 -26.62
C LEU A 32 13.98 7.51 -25.67
N PRO A 33 13.37 8.54 -25.03
CA PRO A 33 14.09 9.34 -24.07
C PRO A 33 14.68 8.44 -22.99
N ASP A 34 15.97 8.63 -22.74
CA ASP A 34 16.72 8.04 -21.63
C ASP A 34 15.87 8.15 -20.36
N PRO A 35 15.62 7.06 -19.60
CA PRO A 35 14.97 7.19 -18.31
C PRO A 35 15.83 8.12 -17.47
N THR A 36 15.32 9.33 -17.21
CA THR A 36 16.01 10.32 -16.38
C THR A 36 16.24 9.68 -15.02
N VAL A 37 17.48 9.25 -14.78
CA VAL A 37 17.93 8.78 -13.47
C VAL A 37 17.55 9.88 -12.49
N VAL A 38 16.62 9.56 -11.59
CA VAL A 38 16.22 10.47 -10.52
C VAL A 38 17.43 10.57 -9.58
N GLU A 39 18.29 11.57 -9.81
CA GLU A 39 19.59 11.70 -9.12
C GLU A 39 19.45 11.71 -7.58
N ASN A 40 18.27 12.10 -7.08
CA ASN A 40 17.92 12.05 -5.67
C ASN A 40 16.66 11.17 -5.48
N SER A 41 16.85 9.86 -5.35
CA SER A 41 15.77 8.94 -4.94
C SER A 41 15.60 8.95 -3.41
N VAL A 42 14.43 8.51 -2.93
CA VAL A 42 14.13 8.34 -1.48
C VAL A 42 14.80 7.05 -0.95
N ALA A 43 16.12 6.94 -1.15
CA ALA A 43 16.91 5.79 -0.71
C ALA A 43 17.22 5.86 0.78
N ILE A 44 16.78 4.84 1.51
CA ILE A 44 17.00 4.71 2.95
C ILE A 44 18.44 4.20 3.21
N PRO A 45 19.26 4.86 4.06
CA PRO A 45 20.61 4.38 4.33
C PRO A 45 20.64 3.03 5.07
N ASP A 46 21.39 2.04 4.57
CA ASP A 46 21.55 0.70 5.17
C ASP A 46 21.88 0.73 6.67
N THR A 47 22.68 1.72 7.07
CA THR A 47 23.10 1.93 8.46
C THR A 47 21.95 2.36 9.36
N TRP A 48 20.94 3.08 8.83
CA TRP A 48 19.71 3.33 9.56
C TRP A 48 18.87 2.06 9.66
N ILE A 49 18.69 1.32 8.56
CA ILE A 49 17.88 0.08 8.55
C ILE A 49 18.42 -0.91 9.57
N THR A 50 19.72 -1.19 9.50
CA THR A 50 20.43 -2.08 10.44
C THR A 50 20.19 -1.66 11.90
N ASN A 51 20.28 -0.35 12.19
CA ASN A 51 20.05 0.17 13.55
C ASN A 51 18.57 0.12 13.97
N ARG A 52 17.64 0.40 13.05
CA ARG A 52 16.19 0.39 13.27
C ARG A 52 15.69 -1.02 13.55
N VAL A 53 16.06 -1.98 12.71
CA VAL A 53 15.74 -3.41 12.83
C VAL A 53 16.35 -4.00 14.09
N LYS A 54 17.61 -3.67 14.41
CA LYS A 54 18.25 -4.10 15.66
C LYS A 54 17.48 -3.62 16.90
N LYS A 55 17.15 -2.32 16.97
CA LYS A 55 16.36 -1.74 18.08
C LYS A 55 14.98 -2.38 18.20
N ALA A 56 14.30 -2.58 17.07
CA ALA A 56 13.00 -3.26 17.02
C ALA A 56 13.08 -4.66 17.64
N LYS A 57 14.06 -5.46 17.20
CA LYS A 57 14.32 -6.82 17.70
C LYS A 57 14.62 -6.83 19.20
N GLU A 58 15.53 -5.96 19.66
CA GLU A 58 15.89 -5.83 21.07
C GLU A 58 14.68 -5.43 21.94
N ARG A 59 13.83 -4.50 21.48
CA ARG A 59 12.61 -4.06 22.19
C ARG A 59 11.54 -5.15 22.22
N LEU A 60 11.22 -5.73 21.06
CA LEU A 60 10.13 -6.69 20.90
C LEU A 60 10.43 -8.01 21.62
N THR A 61 11.64 -8.56 21.45
CA THR A 61 12.01 -9.85 22.07
C THR A 61 12.23 -9.77 23.59
N ALA A 62 12.14 -8.58 24.19
CA ALA A 62 12.15 -8.41 25.65
C ALA A 62 10.84 -8.85 26.35
N SER A 63 9.77 -9.15 25.60
CA SER A 63 8.50 -9.66 26.15
C SER A 63 7.92 -10.80 25.32
N SER A 64 7.08 -11.63 25.94
CA SER A 64 6.39 -12.73 25.23
C SER A 64 5.43 -12.22 24.15
N ALA A 65 4.80 -11.07 24.35
CA ALA A 65 3.90 -10.44 23.38
C ALA A 65 4.69 -9.93 22.16
N GLY A 66 5.74 -9.14 22.41
CA GLY A 66 6.61 -8.63 21.36
C GLY A 66 7.39 -9.74 20.64
N THR A 67 7.69 -10.86 21.29
CA THR A 67 8.29 -12.04 20.61
C THR A 67 7.33 -12.64 19.58
N VAL A 68 6.02 -12.66 19.82
CA VAL A 68 5.03 -13.08 18.82
C VAL A 68 4.99 -12.11 17.64
N ILE A 69 4.99 -10.80 17.91
CA ILE A 69 5.06 -9.75 16.88
C ILE A 69 6.33 -9.88 16.04
N TRP A 70 7.50 -10.02 16.67
CA TRP A 70 8.78 -10.20 15.97
C TRP A 70 8.78 -11.45 15.09
N ASN A 71 8.36 -12.61 15.62
CA ASN A 71 8.26 -13.84 14.83
C ASN A 71 7.29 -13.68 13.66
N SER A 72 6.22 -12.90 13.83
CA SER A 72 5.30 -12.56 12.75
C SER A 72 5.96 -11.67 11.70
N MET A 73 6.71 -10.64 12.07
CA MET A 73 7.47 -9.81 11.12
C MET A 73 8.41 -10.66 10.26
N GLU A 74 9.18 -11.56 10.87
CA GLU A 74 10.08 -12.48 10.16
C GLU A 74 9.28 -13.43 9.23
N ALA A 75 8.09 -13.90 9.66
CA ALA A 75 7.23 -14.76 8.85
C ALA A 75 6.58 -14.05 7.65
N HIS A 76 6.38 -12.73 7.70
CA HIS A 76 5.86 -11.93 6.59
C HIS A 76 6.96 -11.34 5.69
N GLY A 77 8.22 -11.77 5.81
CA GLY A 77 9.33 -11.32 4.95
C GLY A 77 10.46 -10.57 5.67
N GLY A 78 10.28 -10.23 6.94
CA GLY A 78 11.29 -9.57 7.77
C GLY A 78 11.23 -8.04 7.70
N LEU A 79 11.48 -7.40 8.85
CA LEU A 79 11.45 -5.95 8.99
C LEU A 79 12.58 -5.24 8.21
N ALA A 80 13.66 -5.95 7.89
CA ALA A 80 14.73 -5.41 7.04
C ALA A 80 14.22 -5.20 5.61
N THR A 81 13.71 -6.27 4.96
CA THR A 81 13.10 -6.25 3.62
C THR A 81 12.03 -5.16 3.49
N TRP A 82 11.16 -5.04 4.52
CA TRP A 82 10.12 -4.00 4.56
C TRP A 82 10.65 -2.57 4.45
N PHE A 83 11.81 -2.26 5.04
CA PHE A 83 12.43 -0.95 4.92
C PHE A 83 13.39 -0.84 3.72
N GLU A 84 14.04 -1.94 3.31
CA GLU A 84 14.98 -1.97 2.17
C GLU A 84 14.27 -1.74 0.84
N ASN A 85 13.04 -2.23 0.69
CA ASN A 85 12.24 -2.04 -0.52
C ASN A 85 11.73 -0.59 -0.68
N GLY A 86 11.66 0.19 0.41
CA GLY A 86 11.29 1.60 0.39
C GLY A 86 9.77 1.86 0.37
N PRO A 87 9.30 2.95 -0.29
CA PRO A 87 7.89 3.28 -0.36
C PRO A 87 7.03 2.21 -1.06
N LEU A 88 5.85 1.92 -0.52
CA LEU A 88 4.89 0.97 -1.08
C LEU A 88 3.79 1.72 -1.84
N GLY A 89 3.65 1.46 -3.13
CA GLY A 89 2.47 1.80 -3.92
C GLY A 89 1.40 0.71 -3.81
N MET A 90 0.13 1.09 -3.67
CA MET A 90 -1.01 0.17 -3.72
C MET A 90 -2.32 0.89 -4.05
N ARG A 91 -3.28 0.19 -4.64
CA ARG A 91 -4.69 0.62 -4.64
C ARG A 91 -5.41 -0.01 -3.46
N PHE A 92 -6.02 0.82 -2.63
CA PHE A 92 -6.82 0.39 -1.49
C PHE A 92 -8.30 0.73 -1.69
N ASN A 93 -9.13 -0.30 -1.89
CA ASN A 93 -10.55 -0.17 -2.24
C ASN A 93 -11.46 -0.71 -1.13
N TYR A 94 -11.76 0.16 -0.16
CA TYR A 94 -12.65 -0.06 0.98
C TYR A 94 -14.12 0.09 0.56
N GLN A 95 -14.85 -1.03 0.56
CA GLN A 95 -16.21 -1.17 0.06
C GLN A 95 -17.16 -1.63 1.19
N PRO A 96 -17.84 -0.69 1.89
CA PRO A 96 -18.98 -1.01 2.74
C PRO A 96 -20.08 -1.74 1.96
N LEU A 97 -20.79 -2.64 2.63
CA LEU A 97 -21.92 -3.37 2.04
C LEU A 97 -23.28 -2.68 2.31
N GLU A 98 -23.32 -1.81 3.32
CA GLU A 98 -24.42 -0.87 3.57
C GLU A 98 -24.47 0.22 2.47
N LYS A 99 -25.63 0.38 1.82
CA LYS A 99 -25.79 1.22 0.61
C LYS A 99 -25.61 2.72 0.82
N ASP A 100 -25.71 3.20 2.06
CA ASP A 100 -25.59 4.60 2.48
C ASP A 100 -24.16 4.97 2.92
N LYS A 101 -23.24 3.99 2.98
CA LYS A 101 -21.87 4.20 3.45
C LYS A 101 -20.92 4.48 2.28
N THR A 102 -20.06 5.47 2.45
CA THR A 102 -19.09 5.89 1.44
C THR A 102 -18.02 4.81 1.17
N GLN A 103 -17.92 4.36 -0.09
CA GLN A 103 -16.76 3.63 -0.60
C GLN A 103 -15.53 4.55 -0.63
N ARG A 104 -14.36 4.04 -0.24
CA ARG A 104 -13.09 4.77 -0.32
C ARG A 104 -12.14 3.98 -1.22
N ASP A 105 -11.81 4.56 -2.36
CA ASP A 105 -11.04 3.91 -3.41
C ASP A 105 -10.00 4.91 -3.95
N SER A 106 -8.74 4.67 -3.59
CA SER A 106 -7.60 5.51 -3.96
C SER A 106 -6.41 4.63 -4.33
N TYR A 107 -5.59 5.09 -5.26
CA TYR A 107 -4.20 4.66 -5.32
C TYR A 107 -3.41 5.47 -4.29
N GLU A 108 -2.55 4.84 -3.52
CA GLU A 108 -1.70 5.49 -2.54
C GLU A 108 -0.25 5.04 -2.70
N ILE A 109 0.68 5.94 -2.41
CA ILE A 109 2.08 5.61 -2.18
C ILE A 109 2.40 6.02 -0.76
N VAL A 110 2.86 5.08 0.06
CA VAL A 110 3.17 5.25 1.48
C VAL A 110 4.65 5.02 1.74
N ASP A 111 5.28 5.93 2.49
CA ASP A 111 6.61 5.78 3.09
C ASP A 111 6.42 5.23 4.53
N PRO A 112 6.65 3.93 4.75
CA PRO A 112 6.46 3.30 6.05
C PRO A 112 7.61 3.58 7.04
N TRP A 113 8.68 4.28 6.63
CA TRP A 113 9.79 4.66 7.51
C TRP A 113 9.46 5.94 8.31
N ASN A 114 8.76 6.91 7.68
CA ASN A 114 8.38 8.21 8.27
C ASN A 114 6.88 8.31 8.58
N ASN A 115 6.06 7.34 8.13
CA ASN A 115 4.61 7.47 8.01
C ASN A 115 4.21 8.68 7.15
N ARG A 116 4.73 8.78 5.91
CA ARG A 116 4.24 9.76 4.91
C ARG A 116 3.41 9.06 3.87
N VAL A 117 2.44 9.74 3.27
CA VAL A 117 1.55 9.13 2.27
C VAL A 117 0.99 10.17 1.31
N VAL A 118 0.80 9.76 0.06
CA VAL A 118 0.05 10.50 -0.96
C VAL A 118 -0.99 9.58 -1.58
N HIS A 119 -2.26 9.98 -1.52
CA HIS A 119 -3.37 9.33 -2.20
C HIS A 119 -3.78 10.12 -3.44
N THR A 120 -4.12 9.40 -4.49
CA THR A 120 -4.75 9.88 -5.72
C THR A 120 -6.10 9.19 -5.89
N SER A 121 -7.17 9.95 -6.19
CA SER A 121 -8.49 9.35 -6.45
C SER A 121 -8.47 8.48 -7.71
N THR A 122 -9.14 7.32 -7.65
CA THR A 122 -9.30 6.43 -8.81
C THR A 122 -10.26 6.99 -9.87
N THR A 123 -10.98 8.07 -9.57
CA THR A 123 -11.99 8.68 -10.45
C THR A 123 -11.63 10.09 -10.92
N ASP A 124 -10.74 10.78 -10.20
CA ASP A 124 -10.22 12.11 -10.53
C ASP A 124 -8.72 12.15 -10.20
N LYS A 125 -7.86 12.15 -11.22
CA LYS A 125 -6.40 12.07 -11.03
C LYS A 125 -5.77 13.35 -10.49
N GLU A 126 -6.47 14.49 -10.58
CA GLU A 126 -6.00 15.75 -10.01
C GLU A 126 -6.35 15.87 -8.51
N ALA A 127 -7.36 15.12 -8.06
CA ALA A 127 -7.77 15.06 -6.67
C ALA A 127 -6.82 14.18 -5.85
N THR A 128 -6.09 14.82 -4.95
CA THR A 128 -5.08 14.19 -4.08
C THR A 128 -5.24 14.63 -2.62
N PHE A 129 -4.77 13.79 -1.69
CA PHE A 129 -4.60 14.14 -0.29
C PHE A 129 -3.43 13.34 0.30
N GLY A 130 -2.92 13.74 1.46
CA GLY A 130 -1.79 13.06 2.04
C GLY A 130 -1.43 13.53 3.44
N TYR A 131 -0.34 12.96 3.96
CA TYR A 131 0.26 13.32 5.23
C TYR A 131 1.77 13.37 5.08
N THR A 132 2.40 14.50 5.47
CA THR A 132 3.84 14.73 5.31
C THR A 132 4.71 14.11 6.40
N GLY A 133 4.13 13.33 7.32
CA GLY A 133 4.76 12.95 8.59
C GLY A 133 4.46 13.93 9.74
N GLU A 134 4.03 15.16 9.40
CA GLU A 134 3.61 16.19 10.37
C GLU A 134 2.27 16.87 10.01
N ILE A 135 1.96 16.99 8.71
CA ILE A 135 0.85 17.82 8.21
C ILE A 135 -0.05 16.98 7.29
N ALA A 136 -1.33 16.89 7.65
CA ALA A 136 -2.37 16.38 6.75
C ALA A 136 -2.80 17.48 5.77
N TRP A 137 -3.02 17.12 4.51
CA TRP A 137 -3.33 18.06 3.45
C TRP A 137 -4.29 17.45 2.40
N ILE A 138 -4.99 18.32 1.67
CA ILE A 138 -5.86 17.96 0.54
C ILE A 138 -5.69 18.94 -0.61
N LYS A 139 -5.64 18.44 -1.84
CA LYS A 139 -5.69 19.21 -3.09
C LYS A 139 -6.75 18.58 -3.98
N ALA A 140 -8.00 19.01 -3.78
CA ALA A 140 -9.15 18.54 -4.53
C ALA A 140 -10.32 19.54 -4.42
N ASP A 141 -11.26 19.46 -5.36
CA ASP A 141 -12.58 20.06 -5.18
C ASP A 141 -13.34 19.34 -4.05
N SER A 142 -14.28 20.06 -3.41
CA SER A 142 -14.93 19.63 -2.15
C SER A 142 -15.82 18.38 -2.25
N THR A 143 -15.92 17.77 -3.43
CA THR A 143 -16.73 16.57 -3.71
C THR A 143 -15.91 15.33 -4.05
N ALA A 144 -14.59 15.43 -4.28
CA ALA A 144 -13.78 14.30 -4.73
C ALA A 144 -13.62 13.21 -3.65
N PHE A 145 -13.56 13.62 -2.37
CA PHE A 145 -13.42 12.72 -1.23
C PHE A 145 -14.57 12.94 -0.24
N ALA A 146 -15.54 12.02 -0.24
CA ALA A 146 -16.72 12.07 0.64
C ALA A 146 -16.48 11.42 2.03
N TYR A 147 -15.26 11.59 2.56
CA TYR A 147 -14.79 11.04 3.83
C TYR A 147 -13.71 11.94 4.44
N ASP A 148 -13.42 11.79 5.73
CA ASP A 148 -12.34 12.52 6.41
C ASP A 148 -10.97 12.04 5.89
N THR A 149 -10.33 12.83 5.04
CA THR A 149 -9.03 12.54 4.45
C THR A 149 -7.87 12.67 5.42
N LYS A 150 -8.01 13.45 6.51
CA LYS A 150 -6.99 13.53 7.56
C LYS A 150 -6.94 12.21 8.32
N PHE A 151 -8.08 11.73 8.82
CA PHE A 151 -8.14 10.44 9.50
C PHE A 151 -7.80 9.28 8.56
N TRP A 152 -8.24 9.34 7.31
CA TRP A 152 -8.03 8.26 6.36
C TRP A 152 -6.58 8.10 5.88
N ALA A 153 -5.76 9.16 5.88
CA ALA A 153 -4.41 9.15 5.28
C ALA A 153 -3.56 7.91 5.65
N LEU A 154 -3.39 7.61 6.94
CA LEU A 154 -2.64 6.42 7.36
C LEU A 154 -3.54 5.21 7.67
N THR A 155 -4.86 5.33 7.56
CA THR A 155 -5.78 4.23 7.89
C THR A 155 -5.50 2.96 7.06
N PRO A 156 -5.30 3.01 5.72
CA PRO A 156 -4.93 1.83 4.95
C PRO A 156 -3.69 1.11 5.49
N LEU A 157 -2.57 1.81 5.69
CA LEU A 157 -1.33 1.26 6.26
C LEU A 157 -1.59 0.56 7.60
N TYR A 158 -2.36 1.16 8.51
CA TYR A 158 -2.68 0.55 9.81
C TYR A 158 -3.72 -0.58 9.74
N LEU A 159 -4.38 -0.81 8.61
CA LEU A 159 -5.25 -1.98 8.40
C LEU A 159 -4.54 -3.15 7.70
N MET A 160 -3.59 -2.88 6.79
CA MET A 160 -2.88 -3.93 6.03
C MET A 160 -1.44 -4.19 6.48
N GLY A 161 -0.79 -3.22 7.13
CA GLY A 161 0.65 -3.25 7.45
C GLY A 161 1.00 -3.99 8.75
N HIS A 162 0.04 -4.64 9.41
CA HIS A 162 0.35 -5.55 10.51
C HIS A 162 1.13 -6.78 9.97
N PRO A 163 2.21 -7.24 10.64
CA PRO A 163 2.70 -6.82 11.94
C PRO A 163 3.73 -5.67 11.90
N PHE A 164 4.16 -5.20 10.73
CA PHE A 164 5.28 -4.25 10.58
C PHE A 164 5.07 -2.90 11.29
N VAL A 165 3.82 -2.45 11.45
CA VAL A 165 3.47 -1.21 12.17
C VAL A 165 3.56 -1.30 13.71
N GLU A 166 3.86 -2.47 14.28
CA GLU A 166 3.76 -2.76 15.73
C GLU A 166 5.04 -2.52 16.54
N ASP A 167 6.02 -1.78 15.99
CA ASP A 167 7.26 -1.45 16.69
C ASP A 167 7.55 0.03 16.93
N GLY A 168 6.56 0.89 16.65
CA GLY A 168 6.62 2.32 16.93
C GLY A 168 6.75 2.68 18.42
N GLU A 169 7.12 3.95 18.65
CA GLU A 169 7.00 4.58 19.97
C GLU A 169 5.52 4.69 20.37
N GLY A 170 5.23 4.58 21.67
CA GLY A 170 3.86 4.54 22.18
C GLY A 170 3.12 3.21 22.00
N VAL A 171 3.67 2.23 21.28
CA VAL A 171 3.03 0.91 21.07
C VAL A 171 3.22 -0.01 22.27
N ASN A 172 2.11 -0.34 22.94
CA ASN A 172 2.01 -1.28 24.06
C ASN A 172 1.47 -2.63 23.60
N LEU A 173 2.07 -3.73 24.08
CA LEU A 173 1.75 -5.09 23.65
C LEU A 173 1.40 -6.00 24.85
N GLU A 174 0.21 -6.60 24.83
CA GLU A 174 -0.27 -7.56 25.83
C GLU A 174 -0.49 -8.93 25.17
N LEU A 175 0.11 -9.99 25.75
CA LEU A 175 -0.13 -11.36 25.28
C LEU A 175 -1.42 -11.88 25.93
N LEU A 176 -2.44 -12.12 25.12
CA LEU A 176 -3.70 -12.72 25.56
C LEU A 176 -3.62 -14.26 25.51
N PRO A 177 -4.58 -14.98 26.13
CA PRO A 177 -4.67 -16.43 25.99
C PRO A 177 -4.76 -16.87 24.52
N ASP A 178 -4.08 -17.97 24.19
CA ASP A 178 -4.18 -18.61 22.88
C ASP A 178 -5.66 -18.92 22.54
N ALA A 179 -6.09 -18.62 21.31
CA ALA A 179 -7.46 -18.82 20.84
C ALA A 179 -7.52 -19.82 19.66
N THR A 180 -8.73 -20.20 19.23
CA THR A 180 -8.95 -21.02 18.03
C THR A 180 -9.70 -20.20 16.99
N TYR A 181 -9.19 -20.17 15.75
CA TYR A 181 -9.83 -19.51 14.62
C TYR A 181 -9.62 -20.34 13.34
N LYS A 182 -10.68 -20.55 12.55
CA LYS A 182 -10.69 -21.44 11.36
C LYS A 182 -10.05 -22.81 11.63
N ASP A 183 -10.46 -23.44 12.74
CA ASP A 183 -9.95 -24.73 13.27
C ASP A 183 -8.44 -24.79 13.58
N LYS A 184 -7.74 -23.66 13.50
CA LYS A 184 -6.33 -23.52 13.87
C LYS A 184 -6.16 -22.88 15.24
N LYS A 185 -5.11 -23.27 15.93
CA LYS A 185 -4.64 -22.58 17.13
C LYS A 185 -3.98 -21.26 16.75
N THR A 186 -4.24 -20.21 17.51
CA THR A 186 -3.70 -18.86 17.27
C THR A 186 -2.99 -18.30 18.50
N LYS A 187 -1.93 -17.53 18.27
CA LYS A 187 -1.34 -16.60 19.24
C LYS A 187 -2.05 -15.28 19.13
N VAL A 188 -2.44 -14.72 20.28
CA VAL A 188 -3.28 -13.51 20.33
C VAL A 188 -2.52 -12.41 21.06
N VAL A 189 -2.26 -11.30 20.35
CA VAL A 189 -1.60 -10.12 20.93
C VAL A 189 -2.56 -8.96 20.85
N LYS A 190 -2.82 -8.30 21.98
CA LYS A 190 -3.50 -7.01 22.02
C LYS A 190 -2.49 -5.89 21.91
N VAL A 191 -2.81 -4.91 21.08
CA VAL A 191 -2.08 -3.67 20.85
C VAL A 191 -2.92 -2.53 21.41
N THR A 192 -2.30 -1.64 22.18
CA THR A 192 -2.87 -0.35 22.59
C THR A 192 -1.81 0.74 22.49
N TYR A 193 -2.23 2.00 22.49
CA TYR A 193 -1.30 3.12 22.30
C TYR A 193 -1.22 4.03 23.53
N ASP A 194 -0.07 4.66 23.74
CA ASP A 194 0.10 5.69 24.76
C ASP A 194 -0.68 6.97 24.37
N ALA A 195 -1.16 7.70 25.38
CA ALA A 195 -1.90 8.94 25.16
C ALA A 195 -1.10 9.97 24.34
N GLY A 196 -1.66 10.40 23.21
CA GLY A 196 -0.99 11.30 22.24
C GLY A 196 -0.30 10.58 21.07
N THR A 197 -0.36 9.25 21.01
CA THR A 197 0.10 8.47 19.85
C THR A 197 -0.95 8.53 18.74
N GLY A 198 -0.68 9.31 17.69
CA GLY A 198 -1.60 9.49 16.56
C GLY A 198 -2.89 10.26 16.91
N ASP A 199 -3.80 10.34 15.94
CA ASP A 199 -5.08 11.06 16.09
C ASP A 199 -6.17 10.27 16.86
N ALA A 200 -5.95 8.97 17.12
CA ALA A 200 -6.91 8.08 17.80
C ALA A 200 -6.23 7.14 18.82
N PRO A 201 -5.59 7.68 19.89
CA PRO A 201 -4.78 6.88 20.83
C PRO A 201 -5.59 5.88 21.67
N ASP A 202 -6.92 6.04 21.76
CA ASP A 202 -7.80 5.08 22.43
C ASP A 202 -8.20 3.88 21.52
N ASP A 203 -7.67 3.80 20.30
CA ASP A 203 -7.80 2.63 19.43
C ASP A 203 -7.08 1.41 20.05
N TYR A 204 -7.58 0.23 19.72
CA TYR A 204 -6.86 -1.01 19.98
C TYR A 204 -7.05 -2.00 18.83
N TYR A 205 -6.05 -2.87 18.71
CA TYR A 205 -6.08 -4.03 17.83
C TYR A 205 -5.89 -5.30 18.66
N ILE A 206 -6.50 -6.41 18.24
CA ILE A 206 -6.24 -7.74 18.78
C ILE A 206 -5.90 -8.63 17.59
N LEU A 207 -4.62 -8.92 17.44
CA LEU A 207 -4.01 -9.62 16.31
C LEU A 207 -3.99 -11.13 16.59
N HIS A 208 -4.57 -11.90 15.67
CA HIS A 208 -4.63 -13.36 15.72
C HIS A 208 -3.64 -13.94 14.71
N PHE A 209 -2.51 -14.46 15.19
CA PHE A 209 -1.48 -15.11 14.38
C PHE A 209 -1.64 -16.63 14.42
N ASP A 210 -1.47 -17.30 13.28
CA ASP A 210 -1.33 -18.76 13.21
C ASP A 210 -0.22 -19.23 14.16
N ALA A 211 -0.49 -20.19 15.05
CA ALA A 211 0.45 -20.55 16.10
C ALA A 211 1.68 -21.35 15.62
N ASP A 212 1.65 -21.90 14.40
CA ASP A 212 2.74 -22.67 13.82
C ASP A 212 3.55 -21.84 12.81
N THR A 213 2.89 -20.97 12.03
CA THR A 213 3.54 -20.15 10.98
C THR A 213 3.74 -18.68 11.34
N TYR A 214 3.11 -18.18 12.41
CA TYR A 214 3.08 -16.75 12.81
C TYR A 214 2.49 -15.79 11.76
N LEU A 215 1.88 -16.28 10.69
CA LEU A 215 1.15 -15.45 9.72
C LEU A 215 -0.13 -14.89 10.33
N LEU A 216 -0.47 -13.64 10.00
CA LEU A 216 -1.66 -12.98 10.52
C LEU A 216 -2.91 -13.57 9.87
N MET A 217 -3.85 -14.04 10.68
CA MET A 217 -5.11 -14.65 10.23
C MET A 217 -6.31 -13.70 10.34
N ALA A 218 -6.30 -12.85 11.38
CA ALA A 218 -7.36 -11.88 11.63
C ALA A 218 -6.92 -10.78 12.60
N THR A 219 -7.61 -9.65 12.53
CA THR A 219 -7.45 -8.50 13.42
C THR A 219 -8.82 -8.08 13.93
N ARG A 220 -9.04 -8.08 15.24
CA ARG A 220 -10.18 -7.38 15.85
C ARG A 220 -9.78 -5.96 16.20
N TYR A 221 -10.66 -4.99 15.98
CA TYR A 221 -10.32 -3.57 16.19
C TYR A 221 -11.52 -2.68 16.48
N ILE A 222 -11.23 -1.52 17.09
CA ILE A 222 -12.13 -0.38 17.23
C ILE A 222 -11.53 0.86 16.56
N VAL A 223 -12.34 1.91 16.43
CA VAL A 223 -11.98 3.28 16.06
C VAL A 223 -12.64 4.21 17.06
N SER A 224 -11.82 5.05 17.69
CA SER A 224 -12.11 5.98 18.77
C SER A 224 -11.91 7.45 18.38
N TYR A 225 -11.55 7.71 17.12
CA TYR A 225 -11.19 9.03 16.60
C TYR A 225 -12.09 10.17 17.12
N PRO A 226 -11.55 11.16 17.85
CA PRO A 226 -12.35 12.12 18.61
C PRO A 226 -13.34 12.97 17.80
N GLU A 227 -13.06 13.25 16.52
CA GLU A 227 -14.02 13.98 15.68
C GLU A 227 -15.29 13.17 15.36
N TYR A 228 -15.21 11.84 15.36
CA TYR A 228 -16.36 10.95 15.28
C TYR A 228 -17.00 10.73 16.66
N PHE A 229 -16.20 10.69 17.73
CA PHE A 229 -16.62 10.38 19.09
C PHE A 229 -16.35 11.54 20.06
N LYS A 230 -17.00 12.69 19.83
CA LYS A 230 -16.75 13.96 20.55
C LYS A 230 -16.98 13.94 22.07
N ASN A 231 -17.63 12.89 22.58
CA ASN A 231 -17.87 12.67 24.01
C ASN A 231 -17.06 11.46 24.56
N GLY A 232 -16.04 11.02 23.82
CA GLY A 232 -15.35 9.74 24.04
C GLY A 232 -16.14 8.53 23.54
N GLY A 233 -15.52 7.35 23.64
CA GLY A 233 -16.06 6.09 23.15
C GLY A 233 -15.53 5.69 21.77
N HIS A 234 -16.15 4.69 21.16
CA HIS A 234 -15.69 4.07 19.92
C HIS A 234 -16.84 3.35 19.18
N ASN A 235 -16.63 2.92 17.94
CA ASN A 235 -17.58 2.03 17.24
C ASN A 235 -17.61 0.63 17.89
N PRO A 236 -18.68 -0.16 17.69
CA PRO A 236 -18.68 -1.59 18.05
C PRO A 236 -17.49 -2.31 17.42
N GLU A 237 -16.83 -3.19 18.18
CA GLU A 237 -15.63 -3.90 17.70
C GLU A 237 -15.92 -4.66 16.39
N LYS A 238 -14.98 -4.57 15.46
CA LYS A 238 -15.02 -5.26 14.17
C LYS A 238 -14.02 -6.42 14.16
N PHE A 239 -14.36 -7.50 13.49
CA PHE A 239 -13.48 -8.64 13.23
C PHE A 239 -13.08 -8.63 11.75
N MET A 240 -11.81 -8.36 11.46
CA MET A 240 -11.26 -8.34 10.11
C MET A 240 -10.53 -9.66 9.82
N GLU A 241 -11.04 -10.46 8.89
CA GLU A 241 -10.31 -11.62 8.38
C GLU A 241 -9.24 -11.18 7.39
N VAL A 242 -8.03 -11.69 7.54
CA VAL A 242 -6.97 -11.60 6.54
C VAL A 242 -7.25 -12.63 5.44
N GLY A 243 -7.18 -12.19 4.19
CA GLY A 243 -7.42 -13.00 3.00
C GLY A 243 -6.17 -13.73 2.51
N GLU A 244 -5.97 -13.72 1.19
CA GLU A 244 -4.76 -14.23 0.56
C GLU A 244 -3.60 -13.26 0.83
N LEU A 245 -2.46 -13.80 1.27
CA LEU A 245 -1.19 -13.08 1.32
C LEU A 245 -0.46 -13.29 -0.01
N VAL A 246 -0.04 -12.21 -0.65
CA VAL A 246 0.76 -12.22 -1.87
C VAL A 246 2.18 -11.75 -1.57
N ASP A 247 3.15 -12.31 -2.29
CA ASP A 247 4.56 -11.92 -2.22
C ASP A 247 4.78 -10.67 -3.09
N VAL A 248 5.18 -9.57 -2.44
CA VAL A 248 5.55 -8.30 -3.06
C VAL A 248 7.00 -8.05 -2.66
N ASP A 249 7.93 -8.33 -3.58
CA ASP A 249 9.38 -8.19 -3.40
C ASP A 249 9.92 -8.78 -2.09
N GLY A 250 9.46 -9.97 -1.72
CA GLY A 250 9.87 -10.69 -0.51
C GLY A 250 9.05 -10.38 0.74
N VAL A 251 8.06 -9.48 0.67
CA VAL A 251 7.13 -9.16 1.76
C VAL A 251 5.76 -9.75 1.48
N LEU A 252 5.19 -10.48 2.45
CA LEU A 252 3.85 -11.06 2.36
C LEU A 252 2.79 -10.05 2.82
N LEU A 253 2.01 -9.52 1.86
CA LEU A 253 0.98 -8.51 2.09
C LEU A 253 -0.43 -9.03 1.73
N PRO A 254 -1.50 -8.62 2.42
CA PRO A 254 -2.86 -9.08 2.12
C PRO A 254 -3.42 -8.43 0.84
N SER A 255 -3.93 -9.23 -0.09
CA SER A 255 -4.68 -8.73 -1.26
C SER A 255 -6.17 -8.48 -0.99
N LEU A 256 -6.67 -9.00 0.14
CA LEU A 256 -8.07 -8.92 0.52
C LEU A 256 -8.22 -8.91 2.05
N LEU A 257 -9.03 -8.00 2.57
CA LEU A 257 -9.47 -8.01 3.97
C LEU A 257 -11.01 -8.06 4.01
N LYS A 258 -11.57 -8.88 4.89
CA LYS A 258 -13.03 -9.04 5.05
C LYS A 258 -13.44 -8.64 6.45
N THR A 259 -14.19 -7.55 6.59
CA THR A 259 -14.57 -7.03 7.91
C THR A 259 -15.99 -7.41 8.27
N HIS A 260 -16.15 -7.88 9.50
CA HIS A 260 -17.39 -8.29 10.13
C HIS A 260 -17.63 -7.45 11.40
N TRP A 261 -18.88 -7.39 11.90
CA TRP A 261 -19.10 -7.07 13.31
C TRP A 261 -18.59 -8.22 14.19
N THR A 262 -17.95 -7.94 15.34
CA THR A 262 -17.58 -8.99 16.27
C THR A 262 -18.79 -9.44 17.11
N VAL A 263 -18.99 -10.75 17.23
CA VAL A 263 -19.94 -11.38 18.16
C VAL A 263 -19.17 -12.40 18.99
N ASP A 264 -19.16 -12.25 20.32
CA ASP A 264 -18.47 -13.14 21.27
C ASP A 264 -16.99 -13.41 20.92
N GLY A 265 -16.29 -12.41 20.36
CA GLY A 265 -14.89 -12.50 19.93
C GLY A 265 -14.66 -13.13 18.55
N MET A 266 -15.72 -13.48 17.83
CA MET A 266 -15.72 -14.16 16.53
C MET A 266 -16.39 -13.31 15.43
N PRO A 267 -16.13 -13.57 14.13
CA PRO A 267 -16.78 -12.84 13.04
C PRO A 267 -18.29 -13.13 12.99
N GLY A 268 -19.10 -12.07 13.05
CA GLY A 268 -20.54 -12.08 12.85
C GLY A 268 -20.94 -11.65 11.44
N GLU A 269 -21.87 -10.71 11.34
CA GLU A 269 -22.33 -10.15 10.06
C GLU A 269 -21.16 -9.52 9.27
N TYR A 270 -21.07 -9.85 7.98
CA TYR A 270 -20.09 -9.29 7.05
C TYR A 270 -20.53 -7.90 6.59
N ILE A 271 -19.66 -6.89 6.74
CA ILE A 271 -20.03 -5.46 6.58
C ILE A 271 -19.15 -4.67 5.61
N THR A 272 -17.91 -5.10 5.36
CA THR A 272 -17.00 -4.39 4.45
C THR A 272 -16.07 -5.37 3.74
N LYS A 273 -15.97 -5.23 2.42
CA LYS A 273 -14.91 -5.82 1.59
C LYS A 273 -13.80 -4.79 1.43
N ILE A 274 -12.54 -5.17 1.56
CA ILE A 274 -11.40 -4.31 1.23
C ILE A 274 -10.54 -5.09 0.24
N GLU A 275 -10.43 -4.59 -0.99
CA GLU A 275 -9.51 -5.13 -2.00
C GLU A 275 -8.25 -4.27 -2.04
N ILE A 276 -7.10 -4.93 -2.06
CA ILE A 276 -5.79 -4.31 -2.14
C ILE A 276 -5.14 -4.87 -3.40
N SER A 277 -4.91 -4.01 -4.40
CA SER A 277 -4.38 -4.38 -5.71
C SER A 277 -3.23 -3.47 -6.10
N ASP A 278 -2.58 -3.78 -7.22
CA ASP A 278 -1.58 -2.91 -7.82
C ASP A 278 -0.44 -2.58 -6.83
N MET A 279 -0.05 -3.57 -6.01
CA MET A 279 0.99 -3.47 -5.00
C MET A 279 2.37 -3.57 -5.65
N GLU A 280 3.20 -2.55 -5.46
CA GLU A 280 4.59 -2.49 -5.94
C GLU A 280 5.42 -1.61 -5.00
N PHE A 281 6.70 -1.94 -4.79
CA PHE A 281 7.61 -1.02 -4.11
C PHE A 281 8.20 -0.02 -5.10
N VAL A 282 8.15 1.26 -4.77
CA VAL A 282 8.50 2.39 -5.65
C VAL A 282 9.66 3.16 -5.04
N SER A 283 10.88 2.68 -5.29
CA SER A 283 12.12 3.29 -4.79
C SER A 283 12.54 4.56 -5.54
N GLU A 284 12.08 4.76 -6.77
CA GLU A 284 12.39 5.91 -7.62
C GLU A 284 11.30 6.99 -7.56
N LEU A 285 11.28 7.76 -6.47
CA LEU A 285 10.41 8.92 -6.28
C LEU A 285 11.23 10.22 -6.16
N PRO A 286 10.70 11.37 -6.61
CA PRO A 286 11.25 12.69 -6.30
C PRO A 286 11.36 12.93 -4.78
N GLU A 287 12.38 13.67 -4.33
CA GLU A 287 12.57 14.02 -2.91
C GLU A 287 11.35 14.71 -2.29
N ASP A 288 10.68 15.56 -3.08
CA ASP A 288 9.51 16.35 -2.70
C ASP A 288 8.18 15.61 -2.88
N PHE A 289 8.18 14.34 -3.29
CA PHE A 289 6.96 13.57 -3.57
C PHE A 289 5.96 13.56 -2.41
N PHE A 290 6.45 13.47 -1.16
CA PHE A 290 5.63 13.43 0.05
C PHE A 290 5.35 14.81 0.67
N GLU A 291 5.89 15.89 0.10
CA GLU A 291 5.66 17.24 0.58
C GLU A 291 4.27 17.75 0.19
N MET A 292 3.75 18.71 0.95
CA MET A 292 2.44 19.30 0.65
C MET A 292 2.52 20.12 -0.66
N PRO A 293 1.80 19.75 -1.74
CA PRO A 293 1.99 20.38 -3.05
C PRO A 293 1.37 21.78 -3.13
N GLU A 294 1.86 22.61 -4.05
CA GLU A 294 1.30 23.96 -4.26
C GLU A 294 -0.20 23.90 -4.59
N GLY A 295 -0.97 24.77 -3.93
CA GLY A 295 -2.43 24.82 -4.02
C GLY A 295 -3.17 23.85 -3.10
N ALA A 296 -2.47 22.97 -2.37
CA ALA A 296 -3.08 22.16 -1.32
C ALA A 296 -3.51 23.00 -0.11
N LYS A 297 -4.54 22.52 0.58
CA LYS A 297 -5.04 23.05 1.84
C LYS A 297 -4.63 22.12 2.98
N LYS A 298 -4.01 22.70 4.03
CA LYS A 298 -3.80 22.01 5.31
C LYS A 298 -5.12 21.67 6.00
N LEU A 299 -5.18 20.49 6.61
CA LEU A 299 -6.30 19.96 7.39
C LEU A 299 -6.08 20.14 8.91
#